data_AF-A0A352LPU9-F1
#
_entry.id   AF-A0A352LPU9-F1
#
_cell.length_a   1.000
_cell.length_b   1.000
_cell.length_c   1.000
_cell.angle_alpha   90.00
_cell.angle_beta   90.00
_cell.angle_gamma   90.00
#
_symmetry.space_group_name_H-M   'P 1'
#
loop_
_entity.id
_entity.type
_entity.pdbx_description
1 polymer ?
#
loop_
_entity_poly.entity_id
_entity_poly.type
_entity_poly.pdbx_seq_one_letter_code
_entity_poly.pdbx_strand_id
1 'polypeptide(L)'
;MNSSSFVIELPVRTDDHERRVIVRKFEYARCLHNATLGSALGQLQQMRQDPAWKKACSMPKGKERTNAFRALDRQYALTEYDLHAVIARHR
;
A
#
# COMPACT_ATOMS: atom_id res chain seq x y z
N MET A 1 37.25 0.99 -6.25
CA MET A 1 37.05 2.43 -6.41
C MET A 1 35.60 2.75 -6.02
N ASN A 2 35.36 3.34 -4.85
CA ASN A 2 34.03 3.79 -4.45
C ASN A 2 33.84 5.23 -4.95
N SER A 3 33.03 5.39 -5.99
CA SER A 3 32.58 6.72 -6.41
C SER A 3 31.62 7.25 -5.34
N SER A 4 31.95 8.38 -4.71
CA SER A 4 31.02 9.08 -3.84
C SER A 4 29.93 9.71 -4.69
N SER A 5 28.67 9.37 -4.40
CA SER A 5 27.50 10.00 -5.00
C SER A 5 26.88 10.96 -4.00
N PHE A 6 26.38 12.10 -4.49
CA PHE A 6 25.59 13.04 -3.71
C PHE A 6 24.22 13.24 -4.39
N VAL A 7 23.20 13.53 -3.59
CA VAL A 7 21.85 13.85 -4.07
C VAL A 7 21.66 15.36 -3.96
N ILE A 8 21.14 15.97 -5.01
CA ILE A 8 20.69 17.38 -5.00
C ILE A 8 19.20 17.44 -5.26
N GLU A 9 18.49 18.32 -4.56
CA GLU A 9 17.10 18.63 -4.82
C GLU A 9 17.02 19.97 -5.55
N LEU A 10 16.37 19.98 -6.71
CA LEU A 10 16.20 21.19 -7.53
C LEU A 10 14.72 21.55 -7.61
N PRO A 11 14.36 22.84 -7.47
CA PRO A 11 12.97 23.26 -7.56
C PRO A 11 12.47 23.13 -9.00
N VAL A 12 11.23 22.65 -9.14
CA VAL A 12 10.55 22.63 -10.45
C VAL A 12 10.05 24.05 -10.74
N ARG A 13 10.69 24.74 -11.69
CA ARG A 13 10.22 26.04 -12.18
C ARG A 13 9.04 25.81 -13.12
N THR A 14 7.89 26.38 -12.79
CA THR A 14 6.64 26.24 -13.53
C THR A 14 5.97 27.59 -13.67
N ASP A 15 5.22 27.78 -14.74
CA ASP A 15 4.28 28.90 -14.82
C ASP A 15 2.98 28.61 -14.03
N ASP A 16 2.10 29.61 -13.94
CA ASP A 16 0.85 29.50 -13.20
C ASP A 16 -0.09 28.41 -13.74
N HIS A 17 -0.07 28.15 -15.04
CA HIS A 17 -0.92 27.13 -15.66
C HIS A 17 -0.39 25.73 -15.36
N GLU A 18 0.90 25.51 -15.58
CA GLU A 18 1.60 24.26 -15.26
C GLU A 18 1.47 23.91 -13.78
N ARG A 19 1.65 24.89 -12.90
CA ARG A 19 1.51 24.70 -11.45
C ARG A 19 0.12 24.20 -11.08
N ARG A 20 -0.95 24.78 -11.64
CA ARG A 20 -2.33 24.33 -11.39
C ARG A 20 -2.56 22.89 -11.85
N VAL A 21 -2.03 22.52 -13.00
CA VAL A 21 -2.13 21.15 -13.53
C VAL A 21 -1.40 20.16 -12.62
N ILE A 22 -0.16 20.48 -12.24
CA ILE A 22 0.68 19.63 -11.38
C ILE A 22 0.04 19.43 -10.02
N VAL A 23 -0.39 20.52 -9.35
CA VAL A 23 -1.04 20.45 -8.04
C VAL A 23 -2.30 19.58 -8.13
N ARG A 24 -3.15 19.77 -9.14
CA ARG A 24 -4.38 18.98 -9.29
C ARG A 24 -4.08 17.49 -9.49
N LYS A 25 -3.06 17.14 -10.28
CA LYS A 25 -2.63 15.75 -10.49
C LYS A 25 -2.08 15.12 -9.21
N PHE A 26 -1.24 15.84 -8.47
CA PHE A 26 -0.70 15.35 -7.20
C PHE A 26 -1.77 15.19 -6.14
N GLU A 27 -2.70 16.14 -6.04
CA GLU A 27 -3.84 16.02 -5.13
C GLU A 27 -4.71 14.80 -5.46
N TYR A 28 -5.00 14.58 -6.74
CA TYR A 28 -5.72 13.38 -7.16
C TYR A 28 -4.96 12.10 -6.80
N ALA A 29 -3.66 12.03 -7.10
CA ALA A 29 -2.83 10.87 -6.75
C ALA A 29 -2.78 10.63 -5.23
N ARG A 30 -2.66 11.70 -4.43
CA ARG A 30 -2.66 11.65 -2.96
C ARG A 30 -4.00 11.13 -2.43
N CYS A 31 -5.12 11.64 -2.95
CA CYS A 31 -6.45 11.16 -2.58
C CYS A 31 -6.64 9.68 -2.93
N LEU A 32 -6.24 9.27 -4.13
CA LEU A 32 -6.34 7.88 -4.59
C LEU A 32 -5.48 6.94 -3.72
N HIS A 33 -4.26 7.36 -3.39
CA HIS A 33 -3.37 6.63 -2.50
C HIS A 33 -3.99 6.48 -1.10
N ASN A 34 -4.47 7.57 -0.51
CA ASN A 34 -5.04 7.56 0.83
C ASN A 34 -6.34 6.74 0.91
N ALA A 35 -7.19 6.80 -0.11
CA ALA A 35 -8.41 6.00 -0.18
C ALA A 35 -8.08 4.50 -0.24
N THR A 36 -7.10 4.12 -1.07
CA THR A 36 -6.62 2.74 -1.18
C THR A 36 -6.01 2.24 0.13
N LEU A 37 -5.11 3.05 0.72
CA LEU A 37 -4.48 2.72 2.00
C LEU A 37 -5.52 2.57 3.11
N GLY A 38 -6.53 3.45 3.16
CA GLY A 38 -7.63 3.37 4.11
C GLY A 38 -8.41 2.05 3.99
N SER A 39 -8.75 1.64 2.76
CA SER A 39 -9.40 0.35 2.52
C SER A 39 -8.54 -0.84 2.97
N ALA A 40 -7.26 -0.84 2.61
CA ALA A 40 -6.32 -1.90 2.99
C ALA A 40 -6.11 -2.00 4.50
N LEU A 41 -6.00 -0.86 5.19
CA LEU A 41 -5.90 -0.82 6.66
C LEU A 41 -7.16 -1.35 7.33
N GLY A 42 -8.34 -1.04 6.78
CA GLY A 42 -9.61 -1.61 7.24
C GLY A 42 -9.64 -3.14 7.10
N GLN A 43 -9.25 -3.67 5.95
CA GLN A 43 -9.14 -5.12 5.71
C GLN A 43 -8.13 -5.79 6.65
N LEU A 44 -6.97 -5.17 6.86
CA LEU A 44 -5.95 -5.63 7.80
C LEU A 44 -6.46 -5.65 9.25
N GLN A 45 -7.23 -4.64 9.65
CA GLN A 45 -7.84 -4.61 10.98
C GLN A 45 -8.82 -5.78 11.15
N GLN A 46 -9.66 -6.04 10.15
CA GLN A 46 -10.59 -7.18 10.17
C GLN A 46 -9.84 -8.51 10.25
N MET A 47 -8.77 -8.69 9.45
CA MET A 47 -7.93 -9.89 9.50
C MET A 47 -7.35 -10.12 10.89
N ARG A 48 -6.84 -9.07 11.55
CA ARG A 48 -6.24 -9.18 12.89
C ARG A 48 -7.26 -9.51 13.99
N GLN A 49 -8.54 -9.21 13.76
CA GLN A 49 -9.62 -9.57 14.67
C GLN A 49 -10.08 -11.03 14.49
N ASP A 50 -9.77 -11.66 13.36
CA ASP A 50 -10.06 -13.07 13.10
C ASP A 50 -9.33 -13.99 14.12
N PRO A 51 -10.04 -14.91 14.80
CA PRO A 51 -9.40 -15.95 15.60
C PRO A 51 -8.34 -16.77 14.85
N ALA A 52 -8.51 -16.99 13.55
CA ALA A 52 -7.55 -17.70 12.70
C ALA A 52 -6.20 -16.97 12.62
N TRP A 53 -6.19 -15.63 12.64
CA TRP A 53 -4.96 -14.84 12.73
C TRP A 53 -4.19 -15.11 14.03
N LYS A 54 -4.89 -15.09 15.17
CA LYS A 54 -4.28 -15.41 16.48
C LYS A 54 -3.72 -16.83 16.51
N LYS A 55 -4.46 -17.80 15.94
CA LYS A 55 -3.97 -19.18 15.79
C LYS A 55 -2.69 -19.22 14.97
N ALA A 56 -2.65 -18.59 13.80
CA ALA A 56 -1.45 -18.50 12.96
C ALA A 56 -0.26 -17.82 13.67
N CYS A 57 -0.51 -16.81 14.51
CA CYS A 57 0.52 -16.17 15.33
C CYS A 57 1.14 -17.12 16.37
N SER A 58 0.36 -18.03 16.95
CA SER A 58 0.84 -19.01 17.94
C SER A 58 1.60 -20.19 17.33
N MET A 59 1.53 -20.39 16.01
CA MET A 59 2.25 -21.48 15.34
C MET A 59 3.76 -21.27 15.36
N PRO A 60 4.58 -22.34 15.45
CA PRO A 60 6.02 -22.24 15.29
C PRO A 60 6.38 -21.75 13.88
N LYS A 61 7.55 -21.13 13.72
CA LYS A 61 8.04 -20.69 12.41
C LYS A 61 8.23 -21.92 11.52
N GLY A 62 7.61 -21.90 10.34
CA GLY A 62 7.66 -23.01 9.39
C GLY A 62 6.74 -22.79 8.19
N LYS A 63 6.73 -23.78 7.29
CA LYS A 63 5.92 -23.74 6.06
C LYS A 63 4.42 -23.62 6.34
N GLU A 64 3.93 -24.33 7.36
CA GLU A 64 2.52 -24.31 7.75
C GLU A 64 2.07 -22.93 8.21
N ARG A 65 2.86 -22.26 9.07
CA ARG A 65 2.60 -20.88 9.50
C ARG A 65 2.54 -19.92 8.32
N THR A 66 3.48 -20.02 7.38
CA THR A 66 3.49 -19.20 6.17
C THR A 66 2.26 -19.46 5.30
N ASN A 67 1.82 -20.72 5.16
CA ASN A 67 0.63 -21.06 4.39
C ASN A 67 -0.65 -20.52 5.06
N ALA A 68 -0.73 -20.57 6.39
CA ALA A 68 -1.85 -19.99 7.13
C ALA A 68 -1.95 -18.47 6.91
N PHE A 69 -0.84 -17.73 6.97
CA PHE A 69 -0.85 -16.30 6.67
C PHE A 69 -1.20 -16.00 5.21
N ARG A 70 -0.68 -16.78 4.25
CA ARG A 70 -1.04 -16.62 2.83
C ARG A 70 -2.53 -16.87 2.57
N ALA A 71 -3.14 -17.83 3.29
CA ALA A 71 -4.57 -18.08 3.20
C ALA A 71 -5.37 -16.88 3.74
N LEU A 72 -4.95 -16.32 4.88
CA LEU A 72 -5.55 -15.12 5.46
C LEU A 72 -5.39 -13.90 4.54
N ASP A 73 -4.20 -13.66 3.98
CA ASP A 73 -3.97 -12.56 3.05
C ASP A 73 -4.91 -12.62 1.84
N ARG A 74 -5.14 -13.83 1.28
CA ARG A 74 -6.09 -14.04 0.18
C ARG A 74 -7.54 -13.86 0.61
N GLN A 75 -7.91 -14.37 1.79
CA GLN A 75 -9.26 -14.23 2.34
C GLN A 75 -9.63 -12.76 2.55
N TYR A 76 -8.69 -11.95 3.02
CA TYR A 76 -8.90 -10.53 3.29
C TYR A 76 -8.52 -9.60 2.13
N ALA A 77 -8.11 -10.17 0.99
CA ALA A 77 -7.74 -9.45 -0.23
C ALA A 77 -6.65 -8.38 0.02
N LEU A 78 -5.55 -8.82 0.64
CA LEU A 78 -4.40 -7.98 1.02
C LEU A 78 -3.18 -8.24 0.13
N THR A 79 -3.34 -8.92 -1.01
CA THR A 79 -2.25 -9.08 -1.97
C THR A 79 -2.08 -7.82 -2.83
N GLU A 80 -0.93 -7.65 -3.48
CA GLU A 80 -0.68 -6.53 -4.39
C GLU A 80 -1.75 -6.40 -5.49
N TYR A 81 -2.16 -7.53 -6.07
CA TYR A 81 -3.22 -7.55 -7.09
C TYR A 81 -4.57 -7.11 -6.55
N ASP A 82 -4.89 -7.44 -5.29
CA ASP A 82 -6.11 -6.99 -4.65
C ASP A 82 -6.08 -5.48 -4.40
N LEU A 83 -4.92 -4.92 -4.03
CA LEU A 83 -4.75 -3.48 -3.89
C LEU A 83 -4.91 -2.75 -5.23
N HIS A 84 -4.46 -3.32 -6.33
CA HIS A 84 -4.78 -2.79 -7.67
C HIS A 84 -6.28 -2.76 -7.94
N ALA A 85 -7.02 -3.79 -7.51
CA ALA A 85 -8.47 -3.82 -7.63
C ALA A 85 -9.15 -2.75 -6.75
N VAL A 86 -8.60 -2.46 -5.56
CA VAL A 86 -9.07 -1.37 -4.70
C VAL A 86 -8.84 -0.01 -5.37
N ILE A 87 -7.65 0.23 -5.92
CA ILE A 87 -7.34 1.47 -6.66
C ILE A 87 -8.33 1.66 -7.81
N ALA A 88 -8.63 0.60 -8.57
CA ALA A 88 -9.55 0.65 -9.69
C ALA A 88 -11.00 1.02 -9.29
N ARG A 89 -11.41 0.76 -8.04
CA ARG A 89 -12.75 1.15 -7.52
C ARG A 89 -12.84 2.62 -7.11
N HIS A 90 -11.70 3.23 -6.77
CA HIS A 90 -11.62 4.65 -6.36
C HIS A 90 -11.35 5.60 -7.54
N ARG A 91 -11.06 5.05 -8.73
CA ARG A 91 -10.84 5.79 -9.97
C ARG A 91 -12.16 6.25 -10.59
#